data_AF-A0A1E7ETB6-F1
#
_entry.id   AF-A0A1E7ETB6-F1
#
_cell.length_a   1.000
_cell.length_b   1.000
_cell.length_c   1.000
_cell.angle_alpha   90.00
_cell.angle_beta   90.00
_cell.angle_gamma   90.00
#
_symmetry.space_group_name_H-M   'P 1'
#
loop_
_entity.id
_entity.type
_entity.pdbx_description
1 polymer ?
#
loop_
_entity_poly.entity_id
_entity_poly.type
_entity_poly.pdbx_seq_one_letter_code
_entity_poly.pdbx_strand_id
1 'polypeptide(L)'
;MGKKSRRNRKTGKDATGATATASATATATAASSASSGTNQCFHGSTADKFQPNSEYAKAAQGYLEMRDQVDLLNNQDGSRAQQEIAIETIYFEDHKYLCTDPEFYRFIFAFCIKQYLASNNFKDQLRRQVIQYLLLLGLRCRYSATPDKLTKYLRDIETERGMIKFLVRETATYCDCMNEGKGIAKKMDKIAICHGCQKEFPKATLLICTGCQYVRYHSRECQINHRPIHKDKCNSLRSRSEAKV
;
A
#
# COMPACT_ATOMS: atom_id res chain seq x y z
N MET A 1 43.72 -7.60 -23.03
CA MET A 1 43.63 -7.26 -21.60
C MET A 1 43.93 -5.78 -21.42
N GLY A 2 42.94 -4.94 -21.11
CA GLY A 2 43.13 -3.49 -20.98
C GLY A 2 42.27 -2.95 -19.84
N LYS A 3 42.88 -2.77 -18.67
CA LYS A 3 42.23 -2.22 -17.46
C LYS A 3 42.08 -0.70 -17.62
N LYS A 4 40.87 -0.21 -17.89
CA LYS A 4 40.56 1.22 -17.83
C LYS A 4 40.17 1.62 -16.40
N SER A 5 41.10 2.29 -15.73
CA SER A 5 40.95 2.94 -14.43
C SER A 5 40.02 4.15 -14.53
N ARG A 6 38.97 4.21 -13.70
CA ARG A 6 38.05 5.37 -13.60
C ARG A 6 38.43 6.21 -12.39
N ARG A 7 38.85 7.46 -12.65
CA ARG A 7 39.13 8.50 -11.64
C ARG A 7 37.83 8.95 -10.96
N ASN A 8 37.90 9.06 -9.64
CA ASN A 8 36.87 9.57 -8.75
C ASN A 8 37.01 11.10 -8.66
N ARG A 9 35.99 11.87 -9.07
CA ARG A 9 36.00 13.34 -9.01
C ARG A 9 35.22 13.79 -7.77
N LYS A 10 35.97 14.26 -6.77
CA LYS A 10 35.49 14.88 -5.54
C LYS A 10 35.32 16.38 -5.82
N THR A 11 34.09 16.89 -5.74
CA THR A 11 33.82 18.34 -5.76
C THR A 11 33.36 18.75 -4.37
N GLY A 12 34.26 19.42 -3.64
CA GLY A 12 33.88 20.28 -2.53
C GLY A 12 33.29 21.58 -3.07
N LYS A 13 32.30 22.12 -2.38
CA LYS A 13 31.86 23.50 -2.58
C LYS A 13 31.59 24.12 -1.22
N ASP A 14 32.39 25.12 -0.93
CA ASP A 14 32.39 25.91 0.29
C ASP A 14 31.17 26.80 0.43
N ALA A 15 31.00 27.20 1.69
CA ALA A 15 29.98 28.06 2.24
C ALA A 15 30.09 29.52 1.78
N THR A 16 28.93 30.16 1.60
CA THR A 16 28.74 31.60 1.76
C THR A 16 27.34 31.82 2.30
N GLY A 17 27.27 32.45 3.47
CA GLY A 17 26.03 32.78 4.17
C GLY A 17 25.27 33.94 3.56
N ALA A 18 23.99 34.01 3.92
CA ALA A 18 23.22 35.24 3.96
C ALA A 18 22.13 35.11 5.03
N THR A 19 21.95 36.22 5.73
CA THR A 19 21.21 36.43 6.97
C THR A 19 19.79 36.97 6.68
N ALA A 20 18.89 36.78 7.65
CA ALA A 20 17.56 37.39 7.81
C ALA A 20 16.44 36.84 6.88
N THR A 21 15.19 36.62 7.32
CA THR A 21 14.42 37.32 8.34
C THR A 21 13.36 36.36 8.88
N ALA A 22 13.21 36.30 10.20
CA ALA A 22 12.17 35.52 10.86
C ALA A 22 10.79 36.17 10.65
N SER A 23 9.82 35.40 10.17
CA SER A 23 8.40 35.70 10.32
C SER A 23 7.75 34.47 10.96
N ALA A 24 7.59 34.55 12.28
CA ALA A 24 7.04 33.51 13.12
C ALA A 24 5.51 33.57 13.05
N THR A 25 4.91 32.85 12.11
CA THR A 25 3.49 32.48 12.22
C THR A 25 3.42 31.25 13.12
N ALA A 26 3.27 31.48 14.41
CA ALA A 26 3.01 30.45 15.40
C ALA A 26 1.59 29.91 15.21
N THR A 27 1.43 28.94 14.32
CA THR A 27 0.22 28.10 14.30
C THR A 27 0.36 27.11 15.44
N ALA A 28 -0.40 27.33 16.50
CA ALA A 28 -0.48 26.50 17.69
C ALA A 28 -0.68 25.03 17.31
N THR A 29 0.41 24.27 17.35
CA THR A 29 0.35 22.82 17.34
C THR A 29 0.04 22.42 18.77
N ALA A 30 -1.23 22.14 19.05
CA ALA A 30 -1.66 21.60 20.33
C ALA A 30 -0.99 20.24 20.53
N ALA A 31 0.13 20.24 21.23
CA ALA A 31 0.75 19.06 21.77
C ALA A 31 -0.10 18.61 22.98
N SER A 32 -1.19 17.91 22.69
CA SER A 32 -2.01 17.24 23.69
C SER A 32 -1.28 15.99 24.18
N SER A 33 -0.34 16.18 25.09
CA SER A 33 0.22 15.12 25.92
C SER A 33 -0.45 15.14 27.30
N ALA A 34 -0.82 13.95 27.76
CA ALA A 34 -1.28 13.61 29.11
C ALA A 34 -2.71 14.03 29.50
N SER A 35 -3.68 13.23 29.06
CA SER A 35 -4.83 12.90 29.90
C SER A 35 -4.90 11.39 30.02
N SER A 36 -4.83 10.88 31.26
CA SER A 36 -4.99 9.46 31.60
C SER A 36 -6.46 9.05 31.70
N GLY A 37 -7.37 9.78 31.05
CA GLY A 37 -8.60 9.19 30.54
C GLY A 37 -8.27 8.55 29.20
N THR A 38 -8.70 7.31 28.96
CA THR A 38 -8.48 6.58 27.71
C THR A 38 -9.22 7.26 26.55
N ASN A 39 -8.75 8.44 26.13
CA ASN A 39 -9.25 9.15 24.98
C ASN A 39 -8.94 8.30 23.76
N GLN A 40 -9.97 7.63 23.27
CA GLN A 40 -9.87 6.74 22.12
C GLN A 40 -9.37 7.54 20.90
N CYS A 41 -8.24 7.12 20.34
CA CYS A 41 -7.74 7.68 19.09
C CYS A 41 -8.53 7.12 17.91
N PHE A 42 -8.90 7.97 16.96
CA PHE A 42 -9.60 7.59 15.73
C PHE A 42 -8.71 7.64 14.48
N HIS A 43 -7.39 7.74 14.66
CA HIS A 43 -6.35 7.58 13.63
C HIS A 43 -6.56 8.40 12.34
N GLY A 44 -7.13 9.60 12.44
CA GLY A 44 -7.43 10.49 11.29
C GLY A 44 -8.86 10.41 10.75
N SER A 45 -9.73 9.64 11.41
CA SER A 45 -11.18 9.63 11.22
C SER A 45 -11.87 10.20 12.47
N THR A 46 -13.20 10.24 12.49
CA THR A 46 -14.03 10.68 13.62
C THR A 46 -14.83 9.53 14.24
N ALA A 47 -15.29 9.71 15.47
CA ALA A 47 -15.99 8.68 16.24
C ALA A 47 -17.32 8.24 15.60
N ASP A 48 -18.07 9.17 15.01
CA ASP A 48 -19.35 8.93 14.34
C ASP A 48 -19.20 7.96 13.16
N LYS A 49 -18.09 8.02 12.42
CA LYS A 49 -17.84 7.09 11.30
C LYS A 49 -17.62 5.65 11.75
N PHE A 50 -17.21 5.44 13.00
CA PHE A 50 -17.05 4.10 13.58
C PHE A 50 -18.34 3.51 14.16
N GLN A 51 -19.46 4.24 14.14
CA GLN A 51 -20.73 3.67 14.56
C GLN A 51 -21.13 2.51 13.60
N PRO A 52 -21.66 1.39 14.11
CA PRO A 52 -22.00 0.22 13.28
C PRO A 52 -22.94 0.53 12.11
N ASN A 53 -23.80 1.53 12.28
CA ASN A 53 -24.78 1.93 11.27
C ASN A 53 -24.29 3.05 10.35
N SER A 54 -23.05 3.50 10.50
CA SER A 54 -22.49 4.52 9.61
C SER A 54 -22.42 3.97 8.18
N GLU A 55 -22.65 4.86 7.22
CA GLU A 55 -22.55 4.52 5.81
C GLU A 55 -21.15 4.00 5.44
N TYR A 56 -20.11 4.55 6.06
CA TYR A 56 -18.73 4.12 5.82
C TYR A 56 -18.46 2.70 6.33
N ALA A 57 -18.96 2.36 7.53
CA ALA A 57 -18.83 1.02 8.08
C ALA A 57 -19.59 0.00 7.21
N LYS A 58 -20.80 0.34 6.76
CA LYS A 58 -21.60 -0.49 5.84
C LYS A 58 -20.88 -0.70 4.50
N ALA A 59 -20.32 0.36 3.91
CA ALA A 59 -19.57 0.25 2.66
C ALA A 59 -18.32 -0.63 2.82
N ALA A 60 -17.57 -0.46 3.91
CA ALA A 60 -16.40 -1.30 4.21
C ALA A 60 -16.79 -2.77 4.39
N GLN A 61 -17.88 -3.04 5.10
CA GLN A 61 -18.42 -4.40 5.26
C GLN A 61 -18.89 -5.00 3.94
N GLY A 62 -19.63 -4.24 3.11
CA GLY A 62 -20.06 -4.68 1.79
C GLY A 62 -18.88 -4.97 0.85
N TYR A 63 -17.75 -4.28 1.01
CA TYR A 63 -16.53 -4.61 0.27
C TYR A 63 -15.94 -5.95 0.68
N LEU A 64 -15.93 -6.27 1.99
CA LEU A 64 -15.46 -7.56 2.49
C LEU A 64 -16.34 -8.70 1.96
N GLU A 65 -17.66 -8.54 2.02
CA GLU A 65 -18.62 -9.51 1.48
C GLU A 65 -18.43 -9.72 -0.03
N MET A 66 -18.19 -8.64 -0.78
CA MET A 66 -17.85 -8.71 -2.19
C MET A 66 -16.55 -9.50 -2.42
N ARG A 67 -15.50 -9.29 -1.62
CA ARG A 67 -14.24 -10.04 -1.73
C ARG A 67 -14.43 -11.52 -1.39
N ASP A 68 -15.25 -11.84 -0.40
CA ASP A 68 -15.59 -13.23 -0.08
C ASP A 68 -16.31 -13.91 -1.25
N GLN A 69 -17.21 -13.21 -1.95
CA GLN A 69 -17.84 -13.72 -3.18
C GLN A 69 -16.81 -13.99 -4.29
N VAL A 70 -15.83 -13.09 -4.48
CA VAL A 70 -14.75 -13.25 -5.47
C VAL A 70 -13.86 -14.46 -5.14
N ASP A 71 -13.60 -14.71 -3.85
CA ASP A 71 -12.79 -15.85 -3.41
C ASP A 71 -13.51 -17.19 -3.64
N LEU A 72 -14.84 -17.20 -3.62
CA LEU A 72 -15.68 -18.36 -3.90
C LEU A 72 -15.85 -18.67 -5.40
N LEU A 73 -15.39 -17.81 -6.31
CA LEU A 73 -15.51 -18.03 -7.76
C LEU A 73 -14.70 -19.25 -8.22
N ASN A 74 -15.35 -20.11 -9.00
CA ASN A 74 -14.71 -21.25 -9.65
C ASN A 74 -13.93 -20.80 -10.91
N ASN A 75 -12.82 -21.46 -11.21
CA ASN A 75 -11.98 -21.17 -12.38
C ASN A 75 -12.03 -22.27 -13.46
N GLN A 76 -13.08 -23.09 -13.49
CA GLN A 76 -13.18 -24.22 -14.41
C GLN A 76 -13.23 -23.82 -15.90
N ASP A 77 -13.84 -22.68 -16.21
CA ASP A 77 -14.04 -22.20 -17.59
C ASP A 77 -13.09 -21.04 -17.97
N GLY A 78 -12.19 -20.65 -17.07
CA GLY A 78 -11.31 -19.50 -17.25
C GLY A 78 -12.01 -18.14 -17.21
N SER A 79 -13.31 -18.06 -16.86
CA SER A 79 -14.07 -16.81 -16.81
C SER A 79 -13.95 -16.06 -15.47
N ARG A 80 -13.25 -16.64 -14.49
CA ARG A 80 -13.08 -16.06 -13.15
C ARG A 80 -12.60 -14.61 -13.17
N ALA A 81 -11.65 -14.28 -14.03
CA ALA A 81 -11.11 -12.93 -14.11
C ALA A 81 -12.18 -11.91 -14.58
N GLN A 82 -13.01 -12.28 -15.56
CA GLN A 82 -14.10 -11.44 -16.04
C GLN A 82 -15.20 -11.30 -14.98
N GLN A 83 -15.52 -12.39 -14.27
CA GLN A 83 -16.50 -12.36 -13.17
C GLN A 83 -16.02 -11.48 -12.01
N GLU A 84 -14.74 -11.59 -11.61
CA GLU A 84 -14.14 -10.71 -10.60
C GLU A 84 -14.22 -9.25 -11.02
N ILE A 85 -13.87 -8.92 -12.27
CA ILE A 85 -13.97 -7.54 -12.80
C ILE A 85 -15.42 -7.05 -12.76
N ALA A 86 -16.39 -7.87 -13.14
CA ALA A 86 -17.81 -7.49 -13.14
C ALA A 86 -18.31 -7.19 -11.72
N ILE A 87 -18.02 -8.07 -10.76
CA ILE A 87 -18.39 -7.92 -9.35
C ILE A 87 -17.74 -6.65 -8.75
N GLU A 88 -16.45 -6.45 -8.98
CA GLU A 88 -15.76 -5.25 -8.50
C GLU A 88 -16.34 -3.98 -9.14
N THR A 89 -16.65 -4.00 -10.45
CA THR A 89 -17.22 -2.85 -11.16
C THR A 89 -18.56 -2.42 -10.55
N ILE A 90 -19.45 -3.37 -10.26
CA ILE A 90 -20.74 -3.09 -9.62
C ILE A 90 -20.52 -2.38 -8.27
N TYR A 91 -19.66 -2.94 -7.41
CA TYR A 91 -19.39 -2.34 -6.10
C TYR A 91 -18.88 -0.90 -6.22
N PHE A 92 -17.91 -0.64 -7.12
CA PHE A 92 -17.29 0.68 -7.26
C PHE A 92 -18.22 1.71 -7.89
N GLU A 93 -19.14 1.31 -8.78
CA GLU A 93 -20.16 2.23 -9.31
C GLU A 93 -21.20 2.57 -8.23
N ASP A 94 -21.70 1.57 -7.49
CA ASP A 94 -22.68 1.78 -6.42
C ASP A 94 -22.14 2.68 -5.28
N HIS A 95 -20.83 2.61 -5.01
CA HIS A 95 -20.16 3.37 -3.95
C HIS A 95 -19.26 4.48 -4.47
N LYS A 96 -19.47 4.93 -5.71
CA LYS A 96 -18.61 5.93 -6.37
C LYS A 96 -18.50 7.23 -5.58
N TYR A 97 -19.62 7.70 -5.04
CA TYR A 97 -19.68 8.94 -4.24
C TYR A 97 -18.81 8.85 -2.98
N LEU A 98 -18.81 7.71 -2.28
CA LEU A 98 -17.92 7.45 -1.15
C LEU A 98 -16.46 7.33 -1.59
N CYS A 99 -16.19 6.66 -2.71
CA CYS A 99 -14.82 6.49 -3.19
C CYS A 99 -14.14 7.80 -3.56
N THR A 100 -14.93 8.84 -3.88
CA THR A 100 -14.43 10.20 -4.12
C THR A 100 -14.33 11.06 -2.85
N ASP A 101 -14.91 10.61 -1.74
CA ASP A 101 -14.89 11.32 -0.46
C ASP A 101 -13.55 11.11 0.28
N PRO A 102 -12.79 12.19 0.57
CA PRO A 102 -11.55 12.09 1.35
C PRO A 102 -11.70 11.47 2.72
N GLU A 103 -12.84 11.67 3.38
CA GLU A 103 -13.10 11.15 4.73
C GLU A 103 -13.33 9.64 4.70
N PHE A 104 -13.86 9.09 3.61
CA PHE A 104 -14.10 7.65 3.48
C PHE A 104 -12.80 6.85 3.48
N TYR A 105 -11.82 7.17 2.62
CA TYR A 105 -10.56 6.41 2.63
C TYR A 105 -9.73 6.67 3.90
N ARG A 106 -9.89 7.82 4.56
CA ARG A 106 -9.31 8.07 5.89
C ARG A 106 -9.89 7.13 6.92
N PHE A 107 -11.22 6.98 6.94
CA PHE A 107 -11.91 5.99 7.76
C PHE A 107 -11.40 4.57 7.48
N ILE A 108 -11.27 4.17 6.22
CA ILE A 108 -10.76 2.83 5.86
C ILE A 108 -9.37 2.58 6.45
N PHE A 109 -8.44 3.54 6.32
CA PHE A 109 -7.09 3.39 6.90
C PHE A 109 -7.09 3.41 8.43
N ALA A 110 -7.92 4.24 9.05
CA ALA A 110 -8.10 4.27 10.50
C ALA A 110 -8.65 2.93 11.03
N PHE A 111 -9.62 2.34 10.31
CA PHE A 111 -10.16 1.02 10.62
C PHE A 111 -9.11 -0.07 10.50
N CYS A 112 -8.29 -0.05 9.44
CA CYS A 112 -7.17 -0.99 9.28
C CYS A 112 -6.18 -0.92 10.45
N ILE A 113 -5.88 0.27 10.97
CA ILE A 113 -5.00 0.43 12.14
C ILE A 113 -5.63 -0.13 13.39
N LYS A 114 -6.92 0.15 13.62
CA LYS A 114 -7.65 -0.41 14.76
C LYS A 114 -7.59 -1.94 14.76
N GLN A 115 -7.79 -2.56 13.58
CA GLN A 115 -7.66 -4.00 13.41
C GLN A 115 -6.22 -4.49 13.62
N TYR A 116 -5.23 -3.78 13.06
CA TYR A 116 -3.81 -4.11 13.23
C TYR A 116 -3.38 -4.12 14.70
N LEU A 117 -3.71 -3.06 15.44
CA LEU A 117 -3.40 -2.94 16.87
C LEU A 117 -4.09 -4.03 17.69
N ALA A 118 -5.34 -4.36 17.35
CA ALA A 118 -6.08 -5.43 18.01
C ALA A 118 -5.60 -6.85 17.64
N SER A 119 -4.87 -7.01 16.53
CA SER A 119 -4.36 -8.31 16.03
C SER A 119 -3.01 -8.75 16.62
N ASN A 120 -2.41 -7.94 17.51
CA ASN A 120 -1.05 -8.16 18.03
C ASN A 120 -0.01 -8.32 16.90
N ASN A 121 0.03 -7.35 15.96
CA ASN A 121 0.95 -7.31 14.82
C ASN A 121 0.74 -8.45 13.81
N PHE A 122 -0.48 -8.63 13.30
CA PHE A 122 -0.85 -9.63 12.28
C PHE A 122 -0.75 -11.11 12.70
N LYS A 123 -0.70 -11.43 14.00
CA LYS A 123 -0.74 -12.84 14.45
C LYS A 123 -2.06 -13.53 14.14
N ASP A 124 -3.14 -12.76 14.02
CA ASP A 124 -4.44 -13.23 13.56
C ASP A 124 -4.51 -13.15 12.02
N GLN A 125 -4.46 -14.32 11.37
CA GLN A 125 -4.44 -14.44 9.91
C GLN A 125 -5.74 -13.93 9.26
N LEU A 126 -6.89 -14.13 9.90
CA LEU A 126 -8.18 -13.65 9.37
C LEU A 126 -8.22 -12.12 9.41
N ARG A 127 -7.80 -11.51 10.52
CA ARG A 127 -7.68 -10.05 10.60
C ARG A 127 -6.66 -9.50 9.62
N ARG A 128 -5.54 -10.20 9.40
CA ARG A 128 -4.56 -9.82 8.38
C ARG A 128 -5.21 -9.76 6.99
N GLN A 129 -6.01 -10.75 6.62
CA GLN A 129 -6.72 -10.78 5.34
C GLN A 129 -7.74 -9.63 5.24
N VAL A 130 -8.54 -9.40 6.28
CA VAL A 130 -9.48 -8.27 6.35
C VAL A 130 -8.75 -6.93 6.16
N ILE A 131 -7.62 -6.73 6.85
CA ILE A 131 -6.80 -5.52 6.70
C ILE A 131 -6.29 -5.39 5.27
N GLN A 132 -5.84 -6.48 4.64
CA GLN A 132 -5.36 -6.46 3.26
C GLN A 132 -6.47 -6.04 2.30
N TYR A 133 -7.68 -6.60 2.42
CA TYR A 133 -8.83 -6.22 1.59
C TYR A 133 -9.21 -4.75 1.78
N LEU A 134 -9.32 -4.28 3.02
CA LEU A 134 -9.65 -2.87 3.26
C LEU A 134 -8.54 -1.92 2.79
N LEU A 135 -7.27 -2.31 2.87
CA LEU A 135 -6.18 -1.55 2.27
C LEU A 135 -6.30 -1.45 0.75
N LEU A 136 -6.70 -2.53 0.06
CA LEU A 136 -6.97 -2.50 -1.38
C LEU A 136 -8.07 -1.48 -1.72
N LEU A 137 -9.19 -1.48 -0.97
CA LEU A 137 -10.26 -0.51 -1.12
C LEU A 137 -9.75 0.92 -0.93
N GLY A 138 -9.14 1.22 0.22
CA GLY A 138 -8.66 2.57 0.53
C GLY A 138 -7.62 3.08 -0.46
N LEU A 139 -6.76 2.18 -0.98
CA LEU A 139 -5.80 2.52 -2.03
C LEU A 139 -6.49 2.91 -3.34
N ARG A 140 -7.49 2.12 -3.79
CA ARG A 140 -8.24 2.39 -5.02
C ARG A 140 -8.99 3.71 -4.91
N CYS A 141 -9.66 4.00 -3.80
CA CYS A 141 -10.34 5.28 -3.57
C CYS A 141 -9.35 6.45 -3.61
N ARG A 142 -8.28 6.39 -2.81
CA ARG A 142 -7.35 7.52 -2.64
C ARG A 142 -6.46 7.79 -3.85
N TYR A 143 -6.00 6.75 -4.53
CA TYR A 143 -4.96 6.85 -5.56
C TYR A 143 -5.51 6.57 -6.98
N SER A 144 -6.82 6.56 -7.17
CA SER A 144 -7.49 6.43 -8.47
C SER A 144 -6.94 7.42 -9.51
N ALA A 145 -6.75 8.68 -9.11
CA ALA A 145 -6.21 9.74 -9.98
C ALA A 145 -4.68 9.65 -10.20
N THR A 146 -3.97 8.76 -9.52
CA THR A 146 -2.49 8.64 -9.60
C THR A 146 -2.06 7.16 -9.78
N PRO A 147 -2.28 6.58 -10.97
CA PRO A 147 -2.12 5.13 -11.20
C PRO A 147 -0.73 4.59 -10.89
N ASP A 148 0.32 5.40 -11.06
CA ASP A 148 1.69 5.03 -10.69
C ASP A 148 1.86 4.80 -9.18
N LYS A 149 1.25 5.67 -8.35
CA LYS A 149 1.27 5.55 -6.89
C LYS A 149 0.43 4.36 -6.45
N LEU A 150 -0.76 4.19 -7.03
CA LEU A 150 -1.63 3.05 -6.78
C LEU A 150 -0.88 1.74 -7.04
N THR A 151 -0.32 1.57 -8.23
CA THR A 151 0.45 0.39 -8.63
C THR A 151 1.62 0.10 -7.67
N LYS A 152 2.35 1.15 -7.28
CA LYS A 152 3.44 1.02 -6.31
C LYS A 152 2.95 0.52 -4.94
N TYR A 153 1.85 1.05 -4.44
CA TYR A 153 1.36 0.75 -3.09
C TYR A 153 0.60 -0.55 -3.01
N LEU A 154 -0.14 -0.94 -4.05
CA LEU A 154 -0.72 -2.29 -4.17
C LEU A 154 0.36 -3.35 -3.99
N ARG A 155 1.50 -3.19 -4.67
CA ARG A 155 2.65 -4.09 -4.50
C ARG A 155 3.28 -4.00 -3.11
N ASP A 156 3.32 -2.82 -2.49
CA ASP A 156 3.90 -2.70 -1.15
C ASP A 156 3.06 -3.49 -0.13
N ILE A 157 1.72 -3.42 -0.20
CA ILE A 157 0.82 -4.10 0.75
C ILE A 157 0.72 -5.63 0.56
N GLU A 158 1.38 -6.22 -0.44
CA GLU A 158 1.49 -7.68 -0.61
C GLU A 158 2.29 -8.36 0.52
N THR A 159 2.99 -7.59 1.34
CA THR A 159 3.81 -8.10 2.44
C THR A 159 3.41 -7.45 3.75
N GLU A 160 3.52 -8.17 4.87
CA GLU A 160 3.26 -7.61 6.21
C GLU A 160 4.06 -6.34 6.46
N ARG A 161 5.37 -6.38 6.17
CA ARG A 161 6.26 -5.23 6.31
C ARG A 161 5.77 -4.03 5.51
N GLY A 162 5.26 -4.25 4.30
CA GLY A 162 4.75 -3.18 3.45
C GLY A 162 3.38 -2.66 3.89
N MET A 163 2.48 -3.53 4.40
CA MET A 163 1.23 -3.11 5.05
C MET A 163 1.51 -2.18 6.24
N ILE A 164 2.41 -2.57 7.16
CA ILE A 164 2.77 -1.73 8.32
C ILE A 164 3.32 -0.38 7.85
N LYS A 165 4.27 -0.40 6.89
CA LYS A 165 4.86 0.84 6.35
C LYS A 165 3.82 1.74 5.68
N PHE A 166 2.82 1.15 5.04
CA PHE A 166 1.73 1.89 4.43
C PHE A 166 0.86 2.54 5.50
N LEU A 167 0.38 1.78 6.49
CA LEU A 167 -0.40 2.30 7.62
C LEU A 167 0.33 3.43 8.37
N VAL A 168 1.62 3.25 8.66
CA VAL A 168 2.48 4.30 9.26
C VAL A 168 2.49 5.56 8.42
N ARG A 169 2.65 5.44 7.09
CA ARG A 169 2.68 6.60 6.19
C ARG A 169 1.36 7.34 6.22
N GLU A 170 0.25 6.61 6.16
CA GLU A 170 -1.07 7.23 6.03
C GLU A 170 -1.57 7.85 7.32
N THR A 171 -0.95 7.56 8.46
CA THR A 171 -1.37 8.09 9.76
C THR A 171 -0.39 8.95 10.51
N ALA A 172 0.85 9.08 9.99
CA ALA A 172 1.88 9.90 10.60
C ALA A 172 1.48 11.36 10.83
N THR A 173 0.53 11.90 10.07
CA THR A 173 0.03 13.28 10.23
C THR A 173 -1.11 13.42 11.24
N TYR A 174 -1.68 12.30 11.72
CA TYR A 174 -2.87 12.31 12.57
C TYR A 174 -2.60 11.81 14.00
N CYS A 175 -1.70 10.83 14.17
CA CYS A 175 -1.39 10.28 15.49
C CYS A 175 -0.08 9.47 15.49
N ASP A 176 0.42 9.19 16.70
CA ASP A 176 1.64 8.41 16.94
C ASP A 176 1.40 6.91 17.20
N CYS A 177 0.15 6.43 17.09
CA CYS A 177 -0.23 5.06 17.43
C CYS A 177 0.53 3.98 16.65
N MET A 178 1.06 4.31 15.46
CA MET A 178 1.83 3.39 14.61
C MET A 178 3.35 3.46 14.83
N ASN A 179 3.85 4.20 15.83
CA ASN A 179 5.30 4.33 16.08
C ASN A 179 5.96 2.99 16.45
N GLU A 180 5.28 2.13 17.21
CA GLU A 180 5.76 0.78 17.49
C GLU A 180 5.82 -0.06 16.21
N GLY A 181 4.73 -0.06 15.42
CA GLY A 181 4.68 -0.75 14.12
C GLY A 181 5.81 -0.29 13.18
N LYS A 182 6.11 1.01 13.13
CA LYS A 182 7.26 1.56 12.39
C LYS A 182 8.59 0.94 12.84
N GLY A 183 8.78 0.75 14.15
CA GLY A 183 9.93 0.06 14.73
C GLY A 183 10.01 -1.41 14.30
N ILE A 184 8.88 -2.14 14.36
CA ILE A 184 8.77 -3.53 13.93
C ILE A 184 9.14 -3.66 12.45
N ALA A 185 8.50 -2.88 11.57
CA ALA A 185 8.73 -2.93 10.12
C ALA A 185 10.17 -2.57 9.70
N LYS A 186 10.89 -1.79 10.53
CA LYS A 186 12.31 -1.49 10.31
C LYS A 186 13.19 -2.71 10.55
N LYS A 187 12.85 -3.56 11.52
CA LYS A 187 13.57 -4.78 11.88
C LYS A 187 13.23 -5.97 10.99
N MET A 188 12.03 -5.97 10.37
CA MET A 188 11.62 -7.02 9.45
C MET A 188 12.48 -7.08 8.18
N ASP A 189 12.77 -8.29 7.74
CA ASP A 189 13.42 -8.54 6.46
C ASP A 189 12.61 -7.99 5.29
N LYS A 190 13.32 -7.52 4.27
CA LYS A 190 12.69 -7.08 3.03
C LYS A 190 12.36 -8.32 2.21
N ILE A 191 11.17 -8.87 2.39
CA ILE A 191 10.63 -9.96 1.56
C ILE A 191 9.88 -9.41 0.35
N ALA A 192 9.72 -10.24 -0.69
CA ALA A 192 8.80 -10.01 -1.80
C ALA A 192 8.38 -11.34 -2.43
N ILE A 193 7.28 -11.31 -3.19
CA ILE A 193 6.69 -12.50 -3.81
C ILE A 193 7.23 -12.71 -5.22
N CYS A 194 7.61 -13.94 -5.53
CA CYS A 194 7.93 -14.36 -6.88
C CYS A 194 6.65 -14.51 -7.70
N HIS A 195 6.49 -13.78 -8.80
CA HIS A 195 5.25 -13.77 -9.58
C HIS A 195 4.96 -15.08 -10.33
N GLY A 196 5.99 -15.90 -10.58
CA GLY A 196 5.76 -17.21 -11.21
C GLY A 196 5.25 -18.28 -10.24
N CYS A 197 5.90 -18.45 -9.08
CA CYS A 197 5.55 -19.50 -8.11
C CYS A 197 4.78 -19.03 -6.87
N GLN A 198 4.53 -17.72 -6.74
CA GLN A 198 3.81 -17.08 -5.63
C GLN A 198 4.39 -17.30 -4.22
N LYS A 199 5.65 -17.76 -4.11
CA LYS A 199 6.37 -17.91 -2.83
C LYS A 199 7.12 -16.63 -2.45
N GLU A 200 7.35 -16.47 -1.15
CA GLU A 200 8.12 -15.36 -0.57
C GLU A 200 9.62 -15.62 -0.63
N PHE A 201 10.40 -14.59 -0.99
CA PHE A 201 11.86 -14.63 -1.04
C PHE A 201 12.45 -13.32 -0.51
N PRO A 202 13.70 -13.31 -0.01
CA PRO A 202 14.42 -12.08 0.24
C PRO A 202 14.44 -11.20 -1.02
N LYS A 203 14.03 -9.94 -0.90
CA LYS A 203 13.90 -9.02 -2.04
C LYS A 203 15.21 -8.82 -2.79
N ALA A 204 16.35 -8.95 -2.11
CA ALA A 204 17.68 -8.83 -2.70
C ALA A 204 18.06 -10.02 -3.61
N THR A 205 17.43 -11.19 -3.45
CA THR A 205 17.74 -12.39 -4.25
C THR A 205 16.82 -12.53 -5.47
N LEU A 206 15.77 -11.71 -5.57
CA LEU A 206 14.82 -11.78 -6.66
C LEU A 206 15.33 -11.06 -7.91
N LEU A 207 15.22 -11.74 -9.05
CA LEU A 207 15.43 -11.20 -10.39
C LEU A 207 14.26 -10.31 -10.78
N ILE A 208 14.53 -9.13 -11.32
CA ILE A 208 13.51 -8.21 -11.84
C ILE A 208 13.35 -8.48 -13.35
N CYS A 209 12.11 -8.48 -13.86
CA CYS A 209 11.88 -8.55 -15.30
C CYS A 209 12.53 -7.35 -16.00
N THR A 210 13.45 -7.60 -16.92
CA THR A 210 14.17 -6.54 -17.65
C THR A 210 13.27 -5.74 -18.60
N GLY A 211 12.13 -6.31 -19.02
CA GLY A 211 11.16 -5.64 -19.88
C GLY A 211 10.31 -4.60 -19.14
N CYS A 212 9.50 -5.03 -18.18
CA CYS A 212 8.57 -4.15 -17.48
C CYS A 212 9.11 -3.57 -16.16
N GLN A 213 10.22 -4.10 -15.64
CA GLN A 213 10.80 -3.76 -14.33
C GLN A 213 9.84 -3.85 -13.13
N TYR A 214 8.71 -4.53 -13.31
CA TYR A 214 7.63 -4.59 -12.34
C TYR A 214 7.60 -5.91 -11.58
N VAL A 215 7.49 -7.01 -12.31
CA VAL A 215 7.40 -8.36 -11.74
C VAL A 215 8.77 -8.89 -11.32
N ARG A 216 8.78 -9.76 -10.31
CA ARG A 216 9.99 -10.37 -9.75
C ARG A 216 9.93 -11.89 -9.78
N TYR A 217 11.09 -12.52 -9.92
CA TYR A 217 11.25 -13.97 -10.01
C TYR A 217 12.40 -14.45 -9.14
N HIS A 218 12.23 -15.61 -8.50
CA HIS A 218 13.33 -16.21 -7.73
C HIS A 218 14.40 -16.87 -8.62
N SER A 219 14.04 -17.23 -9.86
CA SER A 219 14.94 -17.87 -10.81
C SER A 219 14.59 -17.51 -12.24
N ARG A 220 15.55 -17.72 -13.15
CA ARG A 220 15.34 -17.51 -14.59
C ARG A 220 14.32 -18.50 -15.18
N GLU A 221 14.31 -19.73 -14.69
CA GLU A 221 13.34 -20.75 -15.07
C GLU A 221 11.91 -20.30 -14.72
N CYS A 222 11.69 -19.81 -13.50
CA CYS A 222 10.39 -19.32 -13.07
C CYS A 222 9.93 -18.12 -13.91
N GLN A 223 10.85 -17.26 -14.34
CA GLN A 223 10.57 -16.18 -15.30
C GLN A 223 10.13 -16.72 -16.67
N ILE A 224 10.83 -17.72 -17.21
CA ILE A 224 10.52 -18.31 -18.53
C ILE A 224 9.14 -18.96 -18.50
N ASN A 225 8.84 -19.74 -17.47
CA ASN A 225 7.57 -20.45 -17.33
C ASN A 225 6.39 -19.49 -17.17
N HIS A 226 6.59 -18.36 -16.48
CA HIS A 226 5.56 -17.33 -16.31
C HIS A 226 5.47 -16.34 -17.48
N ARG A 227 6.42 -16.38 -18.44
CA ARG A 227 6.46 -15.42 -19.56
C ARG A 227 5.19 -15.44 -20.42
N PRO A 228 4.59 -16.58 -20.80
CA PRO A 228 3.39 -16.60 -21.64
C PRO A 228 2.23 -15.82 -21.01
N ILE A 229 2.04 -15.97 -19.70
CA ILE A 229 0.97 -15.30 -18.93
C ILE A 229 1.27 -13.81 -18.75
N HIS A 230 2.53 -13.45 -18.55
CA HIS A 230 2.95 -12.07 -18.29
C HIS A 230 3.13 -11.23 -19.56
N LYS A 231 3.27 -11.83 -20.74
CA LYS A 231 3.74 -11.16 -21.96
C LYS A 231 2.98 -9.87 -22.27
N ASP A 232 1.65 -9.92 -22.26
CA ASP A 232 0.83 -8.78 -22.64
C ASP A 232 0.94 -7.65 -21.62
N LYS A 233 0.87 -7.99 -20.33
CA LYS A 233 1.08 -7.03 -19.24
C LYS A 233 2.49 -6.45 -19.25
N CYS A 234 3.51 -7.23 -19.64
CA CYS A 234 4.89 -6.78 -19.75
C CYS A 234 5.03 -5.66 -20.78
N ASN A 235 4.42 -5.84 -21.96
CA ASN A 235 4.48 -4.87 -23.05
C ASN A 235 3.78 -3.56 -22.67
N SER A 236 2.60 -3.65 -22.07
CA SER A 236 1.82 -2.48 -21.62
C SER A 236 2.52 -1.66 -20.54
N LEU A 237 3.35 -2.29 -19.70
CA LEU A 237 4.13 -1.60 -18.67
C LEU A 237 5.42 -0.99 -19.22
N ARG A 238 6.04 -1.63 -20.21
CA ARG A 238 7.28 -1.14 -20.83
C ARG A 238 7.07 0.20 -21.54
N SER A 239 5.99 0.34 -22.30
CA SER A 239 5.66 1.60 -22.99
C SER A 239 5.53 2.79 -22.02
N ARG A 240 5.03 2.55 -20.81
CA ARG A 240 4.89 3.59 -19.77
C ARG A 240 6.22 4.05 -19.17
N SER A 241 7.22 3.17 -19.11
CA SER A 241 8.55 3.53 -18.62
C SER A 241 9.35 4.34 -19.64
N GLU A 242 9.16 4.06 -20.93
CA GLU A 242 9.84 4.77 -22.02
C GLU A 242 9.28 6.19 -22.21
N ALA A 243 7.98 6.42 -21.99
CA ALA A 243 7.35 7.73 -22.10
C ALA A 243 7.75 8.77 -21.01
N LYS A 244 8.59 8.39 -20.04
CA LYS A 244 9.04 9.27 -18.94
C LYS A 244 10.45 9.82 -19.12
N VAL A 245 11.12 9.46 -20.22
CA VAL A 245 12.45 9.94 -20.61
C VAL A 245 12.31 11.07 -21.61
#